data_AF-A0A117L6I9-F1
#
_entry.id   AF-A0A117L6I9-F1
#
_cell.length_a   1.000
_cell.length_b   1.000
_cell.length_c   1.000
_cell.angle_alpha   90.00
_cell.angle_beta   90.00
_cell.angle_gamma   90.00
#
_symmetry.space_group_name_H-M   'P 1'
#
loop_
_entity.id
_entity.type
_entity.pdbx_description
1 polymer ?
#
loop_
_entity_poly.entity_id
_entity_poly.type
_entity_poly.pdbx_seq_one_letter_code
_entity_poly.pdbx_strand_id
1 'polypeptide(L)'
;MRFNLALILVFPFVLIAFLAGSYIVRWIAVLIAGVILLAFVLEETELPYLPRRRGSMREKKTDVERLTDVIKMAKKGTVARQIISDAILEIYEVLEDNREKAKARTREIFSSLPEGSFLDTLENALKMVEADVNESRRGSRKGE
;
A
#
# COMPACT_ATOMS: atom_id res chain seq x y z
N MET A 1 5.29 6.87 -34.96
CA MET A 1 4.78 6.14 -36.14
C MET A 1 3.26 5.98 -36.14
N ARG A 2 2.60 5.77 -35.00
CA ARG A 2 1.14 5.55 -34.92
C ARG A 2 0.29 6.78 -35.25
N PHE A 3 0.73 7.98 -34.85
CA PHE A 3 0.06 9.25 -35.18
C PHE A 3 -0.06 9.51 -36.69
N ASN A 4 0.98 9.16 -37.48
CA ASN A 4 0.94 9.24 -38.94
C ASN A 4 -0.10 8.30 -39.54
N LEU A 5 -0.33 7.15 -38.91
CA LEU A 5 -1.31 6.15 -39.33
C LEU A 5 -2.75 6.63 -39.05
N ALA A 6 -2.97 7.25 -37.88
CA ALA A 6 -4.24 7.91 -37.54
C ALA A 6 -4.56 9.06 -38.51
N LEU A 7 -3.58 9.88 -38.86
CA LEU A 7 -3.73 10.95 -39.86
C LEU A 7 -4.10 10.40 -41.24
N ILE A 8 -3.45 9.32 -41.69
CA ILE A 8 -3.78 8.67 -42.98
C ILE A 8 -5.21 8.10 -42.96
N LEU A 9 -5.66 7.54 -41.83
CA LEU A 9 -7.00 6.97 -41.68
C LEU A 9 -8.10 8.04 -41.67
N VAL A 10 -7.84 9.20 -41.03
CA VAL A 10 -8.80 10.30 -40.89
C VAL A 10 -8.86 11.17 -42.15
N PHE A 11 -7.76 11.28 -42.89
CA PHE A 11 -7.64 12.11 -44.10
C PHE A 11 -8.77 11.94 -45.15
N PRO A 12 -9.18 10.72 -45.55
CA PRO A 12 -10.26 10.57 -46.53
C PRO A 12 -11.61 11.08 -46.01
N PHE A 13 -11.89 10.96 -44.71
CA PHE A 13 -13.14 11.44 -44.12
C PHE A 13 -13.19 12.97 -44.03
N VAL A 14 -12.05 13.60 -43.76
CA VAL A 14 -11.93 15.07 -43.78
C VAL A 14 -12.13 15.59 -45.21
N LEU A 15 -11.52 14.94 -46.21
CA LEU A 15 -11.75 15.28 -47.62
C LEU A 15 -13.24 15.18 -47.99
N ILE A 16 -13.91 14.09 -47.62
CA ILE A 16 -15.35 13.92 -47.87
C ILE A 16 -16.17 14.99 -47.15
N ALA A 17 -15.80 15.40 -45.93
CA ALA A 17 -16.50 16.46 -45.21
C ALA A 17 -16.41 17.83 -45.90
N PHE A 18 -15.32 18.13 -46.60
CA PHE A 18 -15.16 19.38 -47.35
C PHE A 18 -15.79 19.35 -48.75
N LEU A 19 -15.75 18.18 -49.42
CA LEU A 19 -16.24 18.02 -50.80
C LEU A 19 -17.71 17.60 -50.89
N ALA A 20 -18.32 17.12 -49.81
CA ALA A 20 -19.72 16.73 -49.81
C ALA A 20 -20.63 17.97 -49.88
N GLY A 21 -21.33 18.13 -51.01
CA GLY A 21 -22.36 19.17 -51.18
C GLY A 21 -23.60 18.98 -50.30
N SER A 22 -23.73 17.83 -49.63
CA SER A 22 -24.83 17.53 -48.70
C SER A 22 -24.40 17.73 -47.25
N TYR A 23 -25.13 18.61 -46.56
CA TYR A 23 -24.92 18.93 -45.14
C TYR A 23 -24.96 17.69 -44.24
N ILE A 24 -25.89 16.76 -44.49
CA ILE A 24 -26.04 15.53 -43.71
C ILE A 24 -24.80 14.64 -43.83
N VAL A 25 -24.29 14.48 -45.04
CA VAL A 25 -23.09 13.66 -45.30
C VAL A 25 -21.85 14.27 -44.64
N ARG A 26 -21.74 15.60 -44.65
CA ARG A 26 -20.66 16.31 -43.95
C ARG A 26 -20.66 16.02 -42.46
N TRP A 27 -21.81 16.09 -41.79
CA TRP A 27 -21.89 15.83 -40.35
C TRP A 27 -21.62 14.38 -39.99
N ILE A 28 -22.08 13.43 -40.81
CA ILE A 28 -21.76 12.00 -40.61
C ILE A 28 -20.25 11.78 -40.72
N ALA A 29 -19.59 12.37 -41.71
CA ALA A 29 -18.13 12.28 -41.87
C ALA A 29 -17.38 12.90 -40.68
N VAL A 30 -17.84 14.05 -40.18
CA VAL A 30 -17.26 14.70 -38.99
C VAL A 30 -17.43 13.84 -37.73
N LEU A 31 -18.60 13.21 -37.54
CA LEU A 31 -18.82 12.32 -36.41
C LEU A 31 -17.91 11.10 -36.45
N ILE A 32 -17.78 10.46 -37.61
CA ILE A 32 -16.90 9.30 -37.78
C ILE A 32 -15.44 9.70 -37.51
N ALA A 33 -14.98 10.82 -38.08
CA ALA A 33 -13.65 11.33 -37.82
C ALA A 33 -13.42 11.63 -36.33
N GLY A 34 -14.41 12.23 -35.66
CA GLY A 34 -14.37 12.51 -34.23
C GLY A 34 -14.26 11.25 -33.37
N VAL A 35 -15.01 10.19 -33.68
CA VAL A 35 -14.95 8.91 -32.95
C VAL A 35 -13.59 8.24 -33.12
N ILE A 36 -13.05 8.23 -34.34
CA ILE A 36 -11.71 7.67 -34.62
C ILE A 36 -10.64 8.43 -33.82
N LEU A 37 -10.71 9.75 -33.81
CA LEU A 37 -9.75 10.61 -33.11
C LEU A 37 -9.89 10.45 -31.58
N LEU A 38 -11.12 10.34 -31.07
CA LEU A 38 -11.41 10.07 -29.66
C LEU A 38 -10.82 8.71 -29.23
N ALA A 39 -11.02 7.66 -30.02
CA ALA A 39 -10.47 6.34 -29.73
C ALA A 39 -8.93 6.38 -29.65
N PHE A 40 -8.30 7.16 -30.54
CA PHE A 40 -6.85 7.33 -30.54
C PHE A 40 -6.36 8.14 -29.34
N VAL A 41 -7.06 9.23 -28.98
CA VAL A 41 -6.76 10.02 -27.77
C VAL A 41 -6.93 9.18 -26.50
N LEU A 42 -7.91 8.28 -26.44
CA LEU A 42 -8.08 7.35 -25.31
C LEU A 42 -7.01 6.25 -25.24
N GLU A 43 -6.42 5.87 -26.37
CA GLU A 43 -5.31 4.91 -26.40
C GLU A 43 -3.97 5.58 -26.04
N GLU A 44 -3.77 6.83 -26.46
CA GLU A 44 -2.51 7.56 -26.28
C GLU A 44 -2.48 8.41 -25.01
N THR A 45 -3.65 8.72 -24.44
CA THR A 45 -3.74 8.92 -22.99
C THR A 45 -3.48 7.57 -22.36
N GLU A 46 -2.22 7.35 -22.01
CA GLU A 46 -1.92 6.63 -20.77
C GLU A 46 -2.70 7.38 -19.68
N LEU A 47 -3.99 7.05 -19.52
CA LEU A 47 -4.68 7.24 -18.27
C LEU A 47 -3.64 6.82 -17.24
N PRO A 48 -3.29 7.66 -16.26
CA PRO A 48 -2.47 7.21 -15.16
C PRO A 48 -3.33 6.13 -14.51
N TYR A 49 -3.16 4.91 -15.00
CA TYR A 49 -3.52 3.70 -14.34
C TYR A 49 -2.79 3.89 -13.03
N LEU A 50 -3.55 4.29 -12.00
CA LEU A 50 -3.16 4.00 -10.62
C LEU A 50 -2.55 2.63 -10.72
N PRO A 51 -1.25 2.49 -10.37
CA PRO A 51 -0.48 1.33 -10.74
C PRO A 51 -1.36 0.17 -10.41
N ARG A 52 -1.84 -0.54 -11.45
CA ARG A 52 -2.61 -1.75 -11.26
C ARG A 52 -1.56 -2.65 -10.71
N ARG A 53 -1.38 -2.56 -9.39
CA ARG A 53 -0.51 -3.35 -8.57
C ARG A 53 -1.00 -4.70 -8.98
N ARG A 54 -0.25 -5.34 -9.88
CA ARG A 54 -0.51 -6.71 -10.28
C ARG A 54 -0.71 -7.34 -8.93
N GLY A 55 -1.95 -7.69 -8.65
CA GLY A 55 -2.24 -8.63 -7.62
C GLY A 55 -1.50 -9.83 -8.12
N SER A 56 -0.22 -9.95 -7.71
CA SER A 56 0.18 -11.21 -7.19
C SER A 56 -1.01 -11.56 -6.30
N MET A 57 -1.76 -12.54 -6.77
CA MET A 57 -2.42 -13.48 -5.92
C MET A 57 -1.30 -13.99 -5.01
N ARG A 58 -0.86 -13.13 -4.07
CA ARG A 58 -0.07 -13.50 -2.93
C ARG A 58 -1.08 -14.43 -2.30
N GLU A 59 -0.81 -15.72 -2.42
CA GLU A 59 -1.34 -16.73 -1.50
C GLU A 59 -1.54 -16.01 -0.18
N LYS A 60 -2.75 -16.10 0.38
CA LYS A 60 -3.07 -15.48 1.66
C LYS A 60 -2.01 -15.97 2.64
N LYS A 61 -0.92 -15.21 2.77
CA LYS A 61 0.18 -15.55 3.65
C LYS A 61 -0.45 -15.62 5.01
N THR A 62 -0.30 -16.76 5.64
CA THR A 62 -0.76 -16.99 7.00
C THR A 62 -0.17 -15.88 7.88
N ASP A 63 -0.87 -15.48 8.94
CA ASP A 63 -0.40 -14.37 9.79
C ASP A 63 0.99 -14.64 10.37
N VAL A 64 1.33 -15.92 10.56
CA VAL A 64 2.67 -16.40 10.94
C VAL A 64 3.74 -16.07 9.89
N GLU A 65 3.46 -16.33 8.61
CA GLU A 65 4.39 -16.00 7.52
C GLU A 65 4.61 -14.49 7.40
N ARG A 66 3.55 -13.70 7.62
CA ARG A 66 3.64 -12.23 7.62
C ARG A 66 4.51 -11.73 8.77
N LEU A 67 4.31 -12.26 9.98
CA LEU A 67 5.17 -11.93 11.13
C LEU A 67 6.62 -12.30 10.85
N THR A 68 6.85 -13.49 10.30
CA THR A 68 8.19 -13.98 9.98
C THR A 68 8.88 -13.06 8.96
N ASP A 69 8.17 -12.60 7.93
CA ASP A 69 8.68 -11.63 6.96
C ASP A 69 9.04 -10.30 7.63
N VAL A 70 8.20 -9.78 8.54
CA VAL A 70 8.47 -8.53 9.28
C VAL A 70 9.72 -8.68 10.17
N ILE A 71 9.83 -9.78 10.91
CA ILE A 71 11.01 -10.09 11.75
C ILE A 71 12.27 -10.19 10.88
N LYS A 72 12.18 -10.84 9.71
CA LYS A 72 13.28 -10.96 8.75
C LYS A 72 13.70 -9.61 8.17
N MET A 73 12.75 -8.70 7.93
CA MET A 73 13.04 -7.32 7.51
C MET A 73 13.67 -6.51 8.66
N ALA A 74 13.21 -6.68 9.90
CA ALA A 74 13.74 -5.99 11.08
C ALA A 74 15.17 -6.39 11.43
N LYS A 75 15.58 -7.61 11.07
CA LYS A 75 16.99 -8.02 11.16
C LYS A 75 17.92 -7.12 10.31
N LYS A 76 17.45 -6.63 9.16
CA LYS A 76 18.27 -5.89 8.18
C LYS A 76 18.01 -4.39 8.12
N GLY A 77 16.84 -3.91 8.53
CA GLY A 77 16.44 -2.51 8.36
C GLY A 77 15.89 -1.87 9.63
N THR A 78 16.27 -0.62 9.88
CA THR A 78 15.81 0.22 11.02
C THR A 78 14.29 0.44 11.01
N VAL A 79 13.68 0.60 9.84
CA VAL A 79 12.23 0.82 9.70
C VAL A 79 11.43 -0.35 10.25
N ALA A 80 11.82 -1.59 9.93
CA ALA A 80 11.10 -2.76 10.39
C ALA A 80 11.32 -3.03 11.90
N ARG A 81 12.44 -2.56 12.48
CA ARG A 81 12.61 -2.55 13.95
C ARG A 81 11.65 -1.57 14.60
N GLN A 82 11.43 -0.41 13.98
CA GLN A 82 10.49 0.58 14.48
C GLN A 82 9.06 0.07 14.45
N ILE A 83 8.64 -0.63 13.39
CA ILE A 83 7.32 -1.28 13.31
C ILE A 83 7.10 -2.23 14.51
N ILE A 84 8.12 -3.00 14.89
CA ILE A 84 8.02 -3.92 16.02
C ILE A 84 7.95 -3.15 17.36
N SER A 85 8.72 -2.08 17.50
CA SER A 85 8.65 -1.21 18.67
C SER A 85 7.29 -0.54 18.81
N ASP A 86 6.70 -0.09 17.69
CA ASP A 86 5.37 0.54 17.67
C ASP A 86 4.28 -0.48 18.04
N ALA A 87 4.40 -1.73 17.58
CA ALA A 87 3.48 -2.80 17.97
C ALA A 87 3.55 -3.12 19.48
N ILE A 88 4.76 -3.12 20.07
CA ILE A 88 4.90 -3.28 21.52
C ILE A 88 4.33 -2.08 22.28
N LEU A 89 4.53 -0.86 21.77
CA LEU A 89 3.94 0.34 22.35
C LEU A 89 2.40 0.27 22.36
N GLU A 90 1.79 -0.20 21.27
CA GLU A 90 0.33 -0.38 21.16
C GLU A 90 -0.19 -1.33 22.25
N ILE A 91 0.53 -2.42 22.54
CA ILE A 91 0.18 -3.33 23.63
C ILE A 91 0.20 -2.59 24.98
N TYR A 92 1.22 -1.76 25.23
CA TYR A 92 1.29 -0.99 26.48
C TYR A 92 0.27 0.15 26.53
N GLU A 93 -0.12 0.74 25.40
CA GLU A 93 -1.23 1.72 25.37
C GLU A 93 -2.58 1.08 25.75
N VAL A 94 -2.75 -0.23 25.56
CA VAL A 94 -3.91 -0.97 26.05
C VAL A 94 -3.79 -1.35 27.53
N LEU A 95 -2.59 -1.63 28.01
CA LEU A 95 -2.34 -2.02 29.40
C LEU A 95 -2.29 -0.84 30.38
N GLU A 96 -1.86 0.34 29.92
CA GLU A 96 -1.66 1.54 30.72
C GLU A 96 -2.66 2.62 30.31
N ASP A 97 -3.35 3.22 31.28
CA ASP A 97 -4.30 4.32 31.03
C ASP A 97 -3.64 5.60 30.48
N ASN A 98 -2.31 5.72 30.59
CA ASN A 98 -1.57 6.90 30.14
C ASN A 98 -0.50 6.55 29.10
N ARG A 99 -0.63 7.16 27.93
CA ARG A 99 0.31 7.06 26.80
C ARG A 99 1.75 7.41 27.16
N GLU A 100 1.98 8.34 28.08
CA GLU A 100 3.35 8.70 28.49
C GLU A 100 4.01 7.58 29.29
N LYS A 101 3.24 6.87 30.13
CA LYS A 101 3.71 5.69 30.87
C LYS A 101 3.99 4.53 29.93
N ALA A 102 3.11 4.28 28.96
CA ALA A 102 3.31 3.25 27.94
C ALA A 102 4.61 3.48 27.14
N LYS A 103 4.91 4.74 26.77
CA LYS A 103 6.16 5.10 26.09
C LYS A 103 7.39 4.91 26.96
N ALA A 104 7.32 5.29 28.24
CA ALA A 104 8.44 5.12 29.18
C ALA A 104 8.77 3.63 29.35
N ARG A 105 7.75 2.80 29.58
CA ARG A 105 7.89 1.35 29.75
C ARG A 105 8.44 0.65 28.51
N THR A 106 7.94 1.02 27.33
CA THR A 106 8.47 0.52 26.05
C THR A 106 9.95 0.88 25.88
N ARG A 107 10.33 2.12 26.20
CA ARG A 107 11.73 2.55 26.12
C ARG A 107 12.62 1.81 27.11
N GLU A 108 12.16 1.58 28.34
CA GLU A 108 12.89 0.83 29.37
C GLU A 108 13.17 -0.60 28.93
N ILE A 109 12.21 -1.27 28.29
CA ILE A 109 12.40 -2.63 27.77
C ILE A 109 13.51 -2.62 26.72
N PHE A 110 13.41 -1.76 25.70
CA PHE A 110 14.43 -1.68 24.65
C PHE A 110 15.80 -1.19 25.13
N SER A 111 15.85 -0.45 26.24
CA SER A 111 17.09 0.12 26.80
C SER A 111 17.77 -0.78 27.85
N SER A 112 17.00 -1.66 28.50
CA SER A 112 17.51 -2.63 29.50
C SER A 112 18.03 -3.93 28.88
N LEU A 113 17.79 -4.11 27.58
CA LEU A 113 18.24 -5.29 26.86
C LEU A 113 19.73 -5.21 26.51
N PRO A 114 20.51 -6.28 26.77
CA PRO A 114 21.93 -6.31 26.44
C PRO A 114 22.16 -6.17 24.92
N GLU A 115 23.32 -5.61 24.55
CA GLU A 115 23.82 -5.59 23.17
C GLU A 115 24.06 -7.02 22.67
N GLY A 116 23.00 -7.64 22.13
CA GLY A 116 23.00 -8.98 21.58
C GLY A 116 22.50 -9.01 20.14
N SER A 117 22.24 -10.20 19.59
CA SER A 117 21.58 -10.27 18.28
C SER A 117 20.16 -9.71 18.40
N PHE A 118 19.70 -9.01 17.36
CA PHE A 118 18.36 -8.38 17.34
C PHE A 118 17.23 -9.35 17.73
N LEU A 119 17.37 -10.63 17.36
CA LEU A 119 16.38 -11.66 17.69
C LEU A 119 16.37 -11.99 19.18
N ASP A 120 17.55 -12.07 19.81
CA ASP A 120 17.64 -12.32 21.26
C ASP A 120 17.07 -11.12 22.04
N THR A 121 17.35 -9.90 21.58
CA THR A 121 16.77 -8.67 22.11
C THR A 121 15.24 -8.69 22.02
N LEU A 122 14.70 -9.07 20.85
CA LEU A 122 13.26 -9.14 20.64
C LEU A 122 12.59 -10.25 21.47
N GLU A 123 13.21 -11.43 21.57
CA GLU A 123 12.69 -12.54 22.39
C GLU A 123 12.58 -12.13 23.85
N ASN A 124 13.62 -11.50 24.39
CA ASN A 124 13.62 -11.03 25.77
C ASN A 124 12.62 -9.89 26.00
N ALA A 125 12.46 -8.97 25.04
CA ALA A 125 11.42 -7.94 25.09
C ALA A 125 10.02 -8.55 25.15
N LEU A 126 9.74 -9.55 24.30
CA LEU A 126 8.45 -10.24 24.28
C LEU A 126 8.16 -11.00 25.59
N LYS A 127 9.18 -11.61 26.22
CA LYS A 127 9.03 -12.25 27.54
C LYS A 127 8.63 -11.25 28.63
N MET A 128 9.19 -10.04 28.61
CA MET A 128 8.80 -8.98 29.56
C MET A 128 7.36 -8.52 29.31
N VAL A 129 6.99 -8.28 28.05
CA VAL A 129 5.62 -7.92 27.67
C VAL A 129 4.62 -8.99 28.09
N GLU A 130 4.94 -10.27 27.88
CA GLU A 130 4.07 -11.37 28.28
C GLU A 130 3.87 -11.42 29.80
N ALA A 131 4.95 -11.24 30.57
CA ALA A 131 4.88 -11.19 32.03
C ALA A 131 3.95 -10.05 32.50
N ASP A 132 4.12 -8.86 31.91
CA ASP A 132 3.33 -7.67 32.22
C ASP A 132 1.84 -7.83 31.88
N VAL A 133 1.53 -8.39 30.70
CA VAL A 133 0.16 -8.68 30.28
C VAL A 133 -0.50 -9.68 31.24
N ASN A 134 0.24 -10.73 31.63
CA ASN A 134 -0.28 -11.76 32.52
C ASN A 134 -0.54 -11.22 33.94
N GLU A 135 0.30 -10.31 34.42
CA GLU A 135 0.13 -9.66 35.72
C GLU A 135 -1.07 -8.70 35.71
N SER A 136 -1.21 -7.87 34.66
CA SER A 136 -2.39 -7.01 34.47
C SER A 136 -3.70 -7.81 34.46
N ARG A 137 -3.70 -8.97 33.77
CA ARG A 137 -4.87 -9.87 33.72
C ARG A 137 -5.21 -10.47 35.08
N ARG A 138 -4.22 -10.73 35.94
CA ARG A 138 -4.44 -11.22 37.31
C ARG A 138 -4.95 -10.11 38.24
N GLY A 139 -4.48 -8.88 38.06
CA GLY A 139 -4.98 -7.71 38.78
C GLY A 139 -6.46 -7.44 38.51
N SER A 140 -6.87 -7.49 37.24
CA SER A 140 -8.27 -7.29 36.83
C SER A 140 -9.23 -8.33 37.40
N ARG A 141 -8.80 -9.61 37.53
CA ARG A 141 -9.63 -10.69 38.12
C ARG A 141 -9.79 -10.64 39.64
N LYS A 142 -8.98 -9.85 40.34
CA LYS A 142 -9.01 -9.78 41.81
C LYS A 142 -9.91 -8.66 42.34
N GLY A 143 -10.48 -7.86 41.43
CA GLY A 143 -11.39 -6.75 41.71
C GLY A 143 -12.87 -7.04 41.43
N GLU A 144 -13.22 -8.29 41.10
CA GLU A 144 -14.62 -8.78 41.01
C GLU A 144 -15.00 -9.59 42.27
#